data_AF-A0A924GKP4-F1
#
_entry.id   AF-A0A924GKP4-F1
#
_cell.length_a   1.000
_cell.length_b   1.000
_cell.length_c   1.000
_cell.angle_alpha   90.00
_cell.angle_beta   90.00
_cell.angle_gamma   90.00
#
_symmetry.space_group_name_H-M   'P 1'
#
loop_
_entity.id
_entity.type
_entity.pdbx_description
1 polymer ?
#
loop_
_entity_poly.entity_id
_entity_poly.type
_entity_poly.pdbx_seq_one_letter_code
_entity_poly.pdbx_strand_id
1 'polypeptide(L)'
;MADNNNGAFIWSIANLLRGVYKQADYGKVILPFTVLRRLDALLEPTKDAVLDTFEKRQNQPGLDHILPTVSKQAFYNTSRFTLAKLAGDPANLKANLLNYVEGFSPNVKDIFERYAFAAQLNTLEENDLLYLVLQKFASVDLHPDRVSNTEMGLIFEELIRKFAEASNETAGEHFTPREVVRLIVSLLFTEHPDDEPARSLTVPGAVRTVYDPAAGTGGMLSVADDYVREHFPAASLTLMGQELNAESFAIAKADMVIKGQTV
;
A
#
# COMPACT_ATOMS: atom_id res chain seq x y z
N MET A 1 3.61 -18.81 12.42
CA MET A 1 2.36 -18.83 13.22
C MET A 1 1.71 -17.43 13.22
N ALA A 2 1.49 -16.85 12.03
CA ALA A 2 0.74 -15.59 11.86
C ALA A 2 -0.65 -15.84 11.22
N ASP A 3 -1.03 -17.10 11.00
CA ASP A 3 -2.08 -17.47 10.04
C ASP A 3 -3.53 -17.41 10.54
N ASN A 4 -3.79 -17.22 11.84
CA ASN A 4 -5.17 -17.25 12.36
C ASN A 4 -5.83 -15.89 12.62
N ASN A 5 -5.07 -14.80 12.80
CA ASN A 5 -5.67 -13.52 13.21
C ASN A 5 -6.07 -12.62 12.03
N ASN A 6 -5.28 -12.65 10.95
CA ASN A 6 -5.52 -11.79 9.78
C ASN A 6 -6.75 -12.26 9.00
N GLY A 7 -6.89 -13.58 8.78
CA GLY A 7 -8.07 -14.15 8.14
C GLY A 7 -9.36 -13.86 8.91
N ALA A 8 -9.34 -13.96 10.24
CA ALA A 8 -10.49 -13.66 11.10
C ALA A 8 -10.87 -12.17 11.06
N PHE A 9 -9.89 -11.27 11.05
CA PHE A 9 -10.12 -9.84 10.90
C PHE A 9 -10.82 -9.50 9.58
N ILE A 10 -10.29 -9.99 8.46
CA ILE A 10 -10.83 -9.79 7.12
C ILE A 10 -12.27 -10.32 7.04
N TRP A 11 -12.50 -11.53 7.54
CA TRP A 11 -13.84 -12.12 7.58
C TRP A 11 -14.81 -11.32 8.45
N SER A 12 -14.33 -10.72 9.55
CA SER A 12 -15.18 -9.89 10.41
C SER A 12 -15.68 -8.63 9.70
N ILE A 13 -14.88 -8.03 8.82
CA ILE A 13 -15.28 -6.88 8.01
C ILE A 13 -16.17 -7.33 6.85
N ALA A 14 -15.81 -8.40 6.16
CA ALA A 14 -16.64 -8.97 5.08
C ALA A 14 -18.07 -9.27 5.56
N ASN A 15 -18.24 -9.69 6.81
CA ASN A 15 -19.56 -9.89 7.41
C ASN A 15 -20.35 -8.59 7.59
N LEU A 16 -19.70 -7.45 7.87
CA LEU A 16 -20.36 -6.14 7.96
C LEU A 16 -20.85 -5.66 6.58
N LEU A 17 -20.10 -5.97 5.53
CA LEU A 17 -20.39 -5.52 4.17
C LEU A 17 -21.45 -6.37 3.46
N ARG A 18 -21.86 -7.48 4.07
CA ARG A 18 -22.84 -8.41 3.49
C ARG A 18 -24.20 -7.74 3.32
N GLY A 19 -24.75 -7.86 2.11
CA GLY A 19 -26.07 -7.31 1.75
C GLY A 19 -25.97 -5.94 1.09
N VAL A 20 -24.97 -5.12 1.44
CA VAL A 20 -24.71 -3.83 0.78
C VAL A 20 -23.79 -4.02 -0.42
N TYR A 21 -22.74 -4.83 -0.27
CA TYR A 21 -21.78 -5.15 -1.32
C TYR A 21 -21.92 -6.58 -1.81
N LYS A 22 -21.64 -6.81 -3.10
CA LYS A 22 -21.39 -8.15 -3.62
C LYS A 22 -20.05 -8.65 -3.08
N GLN A 23 -19.90 -9.96 -2.94
CA GLN A 23 -18.66 -10.54 -2.39
C GLN A 23 -17.41 -10.15 -3.19
N ALA A 24 -17.53 -10.05 -4.52
CA ALA A 24 -16.50 -9.55 -5.42
C ALA A 24 -16.07 -8.10 -5.12
N ASP A 25 -16.98 -7.28 -4.58
CA ASP A 25 -16.74 -5.85 -4.31
C ASP A 25 -16.20 -5.59 -2.90
N TYR A 26 -16.05 -6.61 -2.04
CA TYR A 26 -15.51 -6.42 -0.69
C TYR A 26 -14.09 -5.85 -0.71
N GLY A 27 -13.30 -6.17 -1.74
CA GLY A 27 -11.95 -5.64 -1.94
C GLY A 27 -11.93 -4.12 -2.05
N LYS A 28 -12.95 -3.51 -2.69
CA LYS A 28 -13.08 -2.06 -2.87
C LYS A 28 -13.16 -1.29 -1.55
N VAL A 29 -13.57 -1.95 -0.48
CA VAL A 29 -13.61 -1.37 0.87
C VAL A 29 -12.41 -1.86 1.68
N ILE A 30 -12.16 -3.17 1.72
CA ILE A 30 -11.17 -3.73 2.63
C ILE A 30 -9.75 -3.30 2.27
N LEU A 31 -9.40 -3.24 0.98
CA LEU A 31 -8.05 -2.87 0.53
C LEU A 31 -7.69 -1.41 0.88
N PRO A 32 -8.46 -0.37 0.49
CA PRO A 32 -8.09 1.01 0.79
C PRO A 32 -8.04 1.28 2.29
N PHE A 33 -8.92 0.70 3.10
CA PHE A 33 -8.86 0.86 4.55
C PHE A 33 -7.66 0.13 5.18
N THR A 34 -7.25 -1.01 4.63
CA THR A 34 -6.02 -1.71 5.05
C THR A 34 -4.79 -0.85 4.76
N VAL A 35 -4.70 -0.29 3.56
CA VAL A 35 -3.65 0.66 3.16
C VAL A 35 -3.65 1.88 4.09
N LEU A 36 -4.82 2.50 4.28
CA LEU A 36 -4.97 3.67 5.15
C LEU A 36 -4.49 3.39 6.58
N ARG A 37 -4.82 2.23 7.14
CA ARG A 37 -4.36 1.84 8.49
C ARG A 37 -2.86 1.65 8.57
N ARG A 38 -2.24 1.02 7.56
CA ARG A 38 -0.78 0.87 7.50
C ARG A 38 -0.07 2.22 7.38
N LEU A 39 -0.55 3.10 6.51
CA LEU A 39 0.00 4.45 6.35
C LEU A 39 -0.14 5.30 7.62
N ASP A 40 -1.30 5.22 8.28
CA ASP A 40 -1.57 5.90 9.56
C ASP A 40 -0.59 5.44 10.65
N ALA A 41 -0.38 4.13 10.79
CA ALA A 41 0.58 3.57 11.75
C ALA A 41 2.03 4.02 11.46
N LEU A 42 2.45 4.05 10.19
CA LEU A 42 3.80 4.48 9.79
C LEU A 42 4.09 5.95 10.10
N LEU A 43 3.06 6.80 10.11
CA LEU A 43 3.18 8.23 10.41
C LEU A 43 2.98 8.57 11.89
N GLU A 44 2.39 7.67 12.68
CA GLU A 44 2.07 7.90 14.10
C GLU A 44 3.27 8.45 14.91
N PRO A 45 4.50 7.92 14.79
CA PRO A 45 5.65 8.43 15.55
C PRO A 45 6.14 9.82 15.14
N THR A 46 5.77 10.30 13.94
CA THR A 46 6.28 11.55 13.36
C THR A 46 5.19 12.59 13.09
N LYS A 47 3.94 12.26 13.40
CA LYS A 47 2.76 13.06 13.06
C LYS A 47 2.88 14.50 13.56
N ASP A 48 3.19 14.69 14.83
CA ASP A 48 3.28 16.02 15.44
C ASP A 48 4.42 16.84 14.83
N ALA A 49 5.58 16.22 14.56
CA ALA A 49 6.70 16.89 13.92
C ALA A 49 6.39 17.35 12.48
N VAL A 50 5.64 16.54 11.73
CA VAL A 50 5.16 16.88 10.37
C VAL A 50 4.19 18.07 10.45
N LEU A 51 3.22 18.05 11.38
CA LEU A 51 2.25 19.13 11.55
C LEU A 51 2.94 20.44 11.96
N ASP A 52 3.84 20.41 12.93
CA ASP A 52 4.62 21.56 13.36
C ASP A 52 5.44 22.17 12.22
N THR A 53 6.04 21.32 11.39
CA THR A 53 6.83 21.77 10.24
C THR A 53 5.92 22.37 9.17
N PHE A 54 4.78 21.74 8.90
CA PHE A 54 3.80 22.22 7.95
C PHE A 54 3.25 23.58 8.36
N GLU A 55 2.83 23.77 9.61
CA GLU A 55 2.33 25.06 10.10
C GLU A 55 3.35 26.20 9.94
N LYS A 56 4.62 25.92 10.22
CA LYS A 56 5.71 26.91 10.11
C LYS A 56 6.10 27.23 8.67
N ARG A 57 5.87 26.30 7.73
CA ARG A 57 6.40 26.38 6.37
C ARG A 57 5.36 26.29 5.25
N GLN A 58 4.07 26.22 5.56
CA GLN A 58 2.99 26.05 4.58
C GLN A 58 2.98 27.12 3.46
N ASN A 59 3.51 28.31 3.75
CA ASN A 59 3.61 29.42 2.78
C ASN A 59 4.95 29.42 1.99
N GLN A 60 5.78 28.40 2.16
CA GLN A 60 7.09 28.28 1.51
C GLN A 60 7.05 27.18 0.43
N PRO A 61 7.76 27.36 -0.69
CA PRO A 61 7.86 26.32 -1.71
C PRO A 61 8.68 25.12 -1.20
N GLY A 62 8.46 23.94 -1.79
CA GLY A 62 9.30 22.77 -1.57
C GLY A 62 8.93 21.89 -0.36
N LEU A 63 7.72 22.06 0.20
CA LEU A 63 7.21 21.19 1.28
C LEU A 63 7.23 19.71 0.88
N ASP A 64 6.98 19.39 -0.38
CA ASP A 64 7.02 18.02 -0.91
C ASP A 64 8.40 17.36 -0.82
N HIS A 65 9.48 18.14 -0.67
CA HIS A 65 10.82 17.62 -0.44
C HIS A 65 11.21 17.59 1.05
N ILE A 66 10.62 18.50 1.84
CA ILE A 66 10.93 18.64 3.27
C ILE A 66 10.18 17.62 4.11
N LEU A 67 8.86 17.52 3.92
CA LEU A 67 7.99 16.73 4.80
C LEU A 67 8.27 15.22 4.76
N PRO A 68 8.65 14.59 3.63
CA PRO A 68 9.11 13.18 3.63
C PRO A 68 10.34 12.95 4.52
N THR A 69 11.26 13.93 4.57
CA THR A 69 12.44 13.85 5.44
C THR A 69 12.04 13.91 6.91
N VAL A 70 11.02 14.71 7.24
CA VAL A 70 10.50 14.84 8.62
C VAL A 70 9.70 13.60 9.03
N SER A 71 8.85 13.07 8.14
CA SER A 71 8.08 11.86 8.40
C SER A 71 8.94 10.59 8.45
N LYS A 72 10.15 10.65 7.89
CA LYS A 72 11.04 9.49 7.67
C LYS A 72 10.39 8.42 6.80
N GLN A 73 9.48 8.85 5.93
CA GLN A 73 8.75 7.99 4.98
C GLN A 73 8.81 8.64 3.60
N ALA A 74 8.52 7.86 2.55
CA ALA A 74 8.38 8.38 1.18
C ALA A 74 7.10 9.24 0.98
N PHE A 75 6.35 9.48 2.06
CA PHE A 75 5.07 10.18 2.06
C PHE A 75 4.89 10.94 3.38
N TYR A 76 3.88 11.80 3.45
CA TYR A 76 3.54 12.56 4.65
C TYR A 76 2.03 12.80 4.72
N ASN A 77 1.54 13.30 5.86
CA ASN A 77 0.14 13.74 6.00
C ASN A 77 0.01 15.02 6.85
N THR A 78 -0.59 16.06 6.28
CA THR A 78 -0.76 17.40 6.88
C THR A 78 -2.11 17.62 7.57
N SER A 79 -3.04 16.67 7.49
CA SER A 79 -4.31 16.74 8.21
C SER A 79 -4.08 16.53 9.72
N ARG A 80 -4.84 17.24 10.57
CA ARG A 80 -4.76 17.08 12.03
C ARG A 80 -5.34 15.75 12.54
N PHE A 81 -6.07 15.06 11.67
CA PHE A 81 -6.69 13.78 11.97
C PHE A 81 -5.68 12.64 11.97
N THR A 82 -6.04 11.59 12.71
CA THR A 82 -5.50 10.23 12.68
C THR A 82 -6.70 9.29 12.71
N LEU A 83 -6.54 8.01 12.34
CA LEU A 83 -7.66 7.07 12.41
C LEU A 83 -8.27 6.98 13.82
N ALA A 84 -7.43 7.04 14.85
CA ALA A 84 -7.87 7.07 16.24
C ALA A 84 -8.73 8.32 16.56
N LYS A 85 -8.32 9.51 16.11
CA LYS A 85 -9.09 10.76 16.33
C LYS A 85 -10.40 10.75 15.55
N LEU A 86 -10.43 10.19 14.35
CA LEU A 86 -11.62 10.11 13.50
C LEU A 86 -12.72 9.26 14.13
N ALA A 87 -12.35 8.17 14.81
CA ALA A 87 -13.30 7.35 15.56
C ALA A 87 -13.99 8.10 16.73
N GLY A 88 -13.45 9.26 17.15
CA GLY A 88 -14.00 10.08 18.23
C GLY A 88 -15.10 11.07 17.82
N ASP A 89 -15.32 11.29 16.52
CA ASP A 89 -16.38 12.18 16.00
C ASP A 89 -17.21 11.49 14.90
N PRO A 90 -18.14 10.60 15.28
CA PRO A 90 -18.96 9.85 14.32
C PRO A 90 -19.87 10.75 13.46
N ALA A 91 -20.27 11.91 13.98
CA ALA A 91 -21.25 12.79 13.31
C ALA A 91 -20.68 13.46 12.06
N ASN A 92 -19.38 13.75 12.03
CA ASN A 92 -18.70 14.36 10.88
C ASN A 92 -17.72 13.40 10.20
N LEU A 93 -17.89 12.09 10.42
CA LEU A 93 -16.83 11.12 10.18
C LEU A 93 -16.36 11.11 8.73
N LYS A 94 -17.28 11.09 7.77
CA LYS A 94 -16.95 11.10 6.35
C LYS A 94 -16.19 12.35 5.95
N ALA A 95 -16.66 13.53 6.36
CA ALA A 95 -16.01 14.80 6.04
C ALA A 95 -14.58 14.85 6.61
N ASN A 96 -14.40 14.38 7.85
CA ASN A 96 -13.10 14.32 8.50
C ASN A 96 -12.18 13.28 7.85
N LEU A 97 -12.72 12.13 7.41
CA LEU A 97 -11.96 11.08 6.73
C LEU A 97 -11.52 11.52 5.32
N LEU A 98 -12.37 12.23 4.58
CA LEU A 98 -11.99 12.87 3.32
C LEU A 98 -10.89 13.91 3.53
N ASN A 99 -11.02 14.77 4.55
CA ASN A 99 -9.96 15.70 4.91
C ASN A 99 -8.64 14.98 5.27
N TYR A 100 -8.73 13.85 5.97
CA TYR A 100 -7.56 13.05 6.31
C TYR A 100 -6.86 12.51 5.06
N VAL A 101 -7.62 11.98 4.10
CA VAL A 101 -7.08 11.48 2.83
C VAL A 101 -6.49 12.61 1.99
N GLU A 102 -7.15 13.76 1.90
CA GLU A 102 -6.66 14.95 1.19
C GLU A 102 -5.38 15.54 1.80
N GLY A 103 -5.13 15.28 3.08
CA GLY A 103 -3.92 15.71 3.77
C GLY A 103 -2.66 14.92 3.37
N PHE A 104 -2.79 13.79 2.67
CA PHE A 104 -1.63 13.01 2.24
C PHE A 104 -0.84 13.68 1.09
N SER A 105 0.42 13.30 0.97
CA SER A 105 1.26 13.66 -0.17
C SER A 105 0.69 13.14 -1.51
N PRO A 106 1.03 13.77 -2.65
CA PRO A 106 0.43 13.46 -3.95
C PRO A 106 0.49 11.99 -4.36
N ASN A 107 1.61 11.30 -4.08
CA ASN A 107 1.77 9.87 -4.37
C ASN A 107 0.76 8.99 -3.64
N VAL A 108 0.37 9.34 -2.41
CA VAL A 108 -0.63 8.60 -1.64
C VAL A 108 -2.05 8.99 -2.03
N LYS A 109 -2.30 10.25 -2.39
CA LYS A 109 -3.63 10.67 -2.86
C LYS A 109 -4.06 9.95 -4.12
N ASP A 110 -3.14 9.80 -5.08
CA ASP A 110 -3.38 9.02 -6.30
C ASP A 110 -3.83 7.58 -6.00
N ILE A 111 -3.30 6.93 -4.95
CA ILE A 111 -3.76 5.61 -4.51
C ILE A 111 -5.26 5.62 -4.16
N PHE A 112 -5.71 6.59 -3.34
CA PHE A 112 -7.11 6.67 -2.90
C PHE A 112 -8.07 7.12 -4.00
N GLU A 113 -7.61 7.95 -4.93
CA GLU A 113 -8.35 8.30 -6.14
C GLU A 113 -8.62 7.06 -6.99
N ARG A 114 -7.62 6.19 -7.17
CA ARG A 114 -7.72 4.94 -7.94
C ARG A 114 -8.64 3.91 -7.31
N TYR A 115 -8.73 3.87 -5.98
CA TYR A 115 -9.75 3.09 -5.26
C TYR A 115 -11.15 3.71 -5.30
N ALA A 116 -11.32 4.89 -5.90
CA ALA A 116 -12.56 5.68 -5.81
C ALA A 116 -13.05 5.82 -4.36
N PHE A 117 -12.12 6.08 -3.43
CA PHE A 117 -12.37 5.95 -1.99
C PHE A 117 -13.56 6.80 -1.52
N ALA A 118 -13.68 8.04 -2.01
CA ALA A 118 -14.81 8.92 -1.69
C ALA A 118 -16.19 8.32 -2.03
N ALA A 119 -16.29 7.59 -3.15
CA ALA A 119 -17.52 6.90 -3.52
C ALA A 119 -17.84 5.76 -2.55
N GLN A 120 -16.82 5.02 -2.10
CA GLN A 120 -16.99 3.97 -1.08
C GLN A 120 -17.45 4.56 0.26
N LEU A 121 -16.93 5.74 0.64
CA LEU A 121 -17.38 6.42 1.85
C LEU A 121 -18.86 6.83 1.77
N ASN A 122 -19.35 7.27 0.60
CA ASN A 122 -20.78 7.56 0.40
C ASN A 122 -21.63 6.32 0.65
N THR A 123 -21.31 5.21 -0.01
CA THR A 123 -22.08 3.96 0.12
C THR A 123 -22.06 3.43 1.56
N LEU A 124 -20.91 3.50 2.25
CA LEU A 124 -20.83 3.08 3.65
C LEU A 124 -21.62 3.99 4.59
N GLU A 125 -21.65 5.30 4.36
CA GLU A 125 -22.41 6.26 5.16
C GLU A 125 -23.92 6.09 4.97
N GLU A 126 -24.38 5.96 3.72
CA GLU A 126 -25.80 5.76 3.38
C GLU A 126 -26.40 4.46 3.96
N ASN A 127 -25.54 3.51 4.35
CA ASN A 127 -25.92 2.22 4.92
C ASN A 127 -25.51 2.07 6.40
N ASP A 128 -25.16 3.16 7.10
CA ASP A 128 -24.75 3.14 8.52
C ASP A 128 -23.55 2.23 8.85
N LEU A 129 -22.71 1.93 7.85
CA LEU A 129 -21.55 1.03 7.98
C LEU A 129 -20.23 1.77 8.22
N LEU A 130 -20.13 3.04 7.84
CA LEU A 130 -18.85 3.77 7.81
C LEU A 130 -18.12 3.75 9.16
N TYR A 131 -18.84 4.09 10.24
CA TYR A 131 -18.26 4.08 11.59
C TYR A 131 -17.82 2.68 12.02
N LEU A 132 -18.63 1.64 11.73
CA LEU A 132 -18.32 0.26 12.10
C LEU A 132 -17.07 -0.26 11.39
N VAL A 133 -16.96 0.02 10.09
CA VAL A 133 -15.78 -0.35 9.29
C VAL A 133 -14.54 0.37 9.80
N LEU A 134 -14.62 1.69 10.01
CA LEU A 134 -13.50 2.46 10.53
C LEU A 134 -13.04 1.94 11.90
N GLN A 135 -13.97 1.68 12.81
CA GLN A 135 -13.67 1.20 14.15
C GLN A 135 -12.93 -0.15 14.11
N LYS A 136 -13.31 -1.05 13.19
CA LYS A 136 -12.61 -2.32 12.97
C LYS A 136 -11.17 -2.10 12.52
N PHE A 137 -10.93 -1.20 11.58
CA PHE A 137 -9.58 -0.93 11.09
C PHE A 137 -8.72 -0.19 12.11
N ALA A 138 -9.30 0.75 12.86
CA ALA A 138 -8.61 1.48 13.91
C ALA A 138 -8.16 0.57 15.08
N SER A 139 -8.85 -0.55 15.31
CA SER A 139 -8.50 -1.48 16.38
C SER A 139 -7.41 -2.50 16.01
N VAL A 140 -7.02 -2.59 14.74
CA VAL A 140 -5.94 -3.48 14.31
C VAL A 140 -4.61 -2.77 14.35
N ASP A 141 -3.63 -3.43 14.94
CA ASP A 141 -2.25 -2.98 14.91
C ASP A 141 -1.54 -3.53 13.66
N LEU A 142 -1.42 -2.65 12.66
CA LEU A 142 -0.62 -2.88 11.46
C LEU A 142 0.68 -2.06 11.50
N HIS A 143 1.24 -1.77 12.68
CA HIS A 143 2.55 -1.12 12.77
C HIS A 143 3.68 -2.10 12.36
N PRO A 144 4.78 -1.65 11.73
CA PRO A 144 5.93 -2.49 11.37
C PRO A 144 6.49 -3.34 12.52
N ASP A 145 6.42 -2.84 13.76
CA ASP A 145 6.88 -3.56 14.96
C ASP A 145 6.03 -4.80 15.27
N ARG A 146 4.78 -4.81 14.81
CA ARG A 146 3.82 -5.91 15.03
C ARG A 146 3.61 -6.77 13.80
N VAL A 147 3.56 -6.13 12.63
CA VAL A 147 3.38 -6.76 11.31
C VAL A 147 4.51 -6.26 10.44
N SER A 148 5.51 -7.11 10.20
CA SER A 148 6.65 -6.79 9.35
C SER A 148 6.21 -6.43 7.92
N ASN A 149 7.09 -5.78 7.14
CA ASN A 149 6.78 -5.49 5.73
C ASN A 149 6.52 -6.76 4.90
N THR A 150 7.23 -7.85 5.22
CA THR A 150 7.01 -9.16 4.59
C THR A 150 5.63 -9.71 4.92
N GLU A 151 5.24 -9.70 6.20
CA GLU A 151 3.90 -10.14 6.61
C GLU A 151 2.80 -9.24 6.02
N MET A 152 3.04 -7.93 5.91
CA MET A 152 2.10 -7.02 5.28
C MET A 152 1.89 -7.35 3.80
N GLY A 153 2.98 -7.66 3.08
CA GLY A 153 2.89 -8.13 1.69
C GLY A 153 2.06 -9.40 1.56
N LEU A 154 2.28 -10.39 2.44
CA LEU A 154 1.48 -11.61 2.46
C LEU A 154 0.00 -11.36 2.78
N ILE A 155 -0.31 -10.42 3.68
CA ILE A 155 -1.69 -10.01 3.99
C ILE A 155 -2.36 -9.43 2.74
N PHE A 156 -1.68 -8.55 2.00
CA PHE A 156 -2.23 -7.99 0.75
C PHE A 156 -2.44 -9.08 -0.30
N GLU A 157 -1.46 -9.96 -0.51
CA GLU A 157 -1.58 -11.09 -1.45
C GLU A 157 -2.78 -11.98 -1.11
N GLU A 158 -2.95 -12.34 0.16
CA GLU A 158 -4.07 -13.16 0.63
C GLU A 158 -5.42 -12.45 0.49
N LEU A 159 -5.48 -11.14 0.73
CA LEU A 159 -6.68 -10.33 0.49
C LEU A 159 -7.09 -10.37 -0.98
N ILE A 160 -6.13 -10.08 -1.87
CA ILE A 160 -6.34 -10.06 -3.32
C ILE A 160 -6.80 -11.42 -3.80
N ARG A 161 -6.10 -12.49 -3.40
CA ARG A 161 -6.44 -13.87 -3.76
C ARG A 161 -7.88 -14.21 -3.38
N LYS A 162 -8.29 -13.88 -2.15
CA LYS A 162 -9.67 -14.14 -1.68
C LYS A 162 -10.73 -13.37 -2.46
N PHE A 163 -10.46 -12.12 -2.84
CA PHE A 163 -11.43 -11.33 -3.61
C PHE A 163 -11.51 -11.78 -5.07
N ALA A 164 -10.39 -12.16 -5.69
CA ALA A 164 -10.35 -12.75 -7.02
C ALA A 164 -11.09 -14.11 -7.07
N GLU A 165 -10.89 -14.97 -6.07
CA GLU A 165 -11.65 -16.23 -5.95
C GLU A 165 -13.15 -15.98 -5.79
N ALA A 166 -13.54 -14.88 -5.14
CA ALA A 166 -14.94 -14.51 -4.94
C ALA A 166 -15.59 -13.84 -6.16
N SER A 167 -14.82 -13.22 -7.06
CA SER A 167 -15.34 -12.58 -8.28
C SER A 167 -15.67 -13.57 -9.39
N ASN A 168 -15.27 -14.83 -9.25
CA ASN A 168 -15.43 -15.88 -10.27
C ASN A 168 -14.79 -15.50 -11.63
N GLU A 169 -13.92 -14.50 -11.62
CA GLU A 169 -12.99 -14.18 -12.70
C GLU A 169 -11.88 -15.24 -12.69
N THR A 170 -11.24 -15.45 -13.84
CA THR A 170 -10.14 -16.41 -13.99
C THR A 170 -8.98 -15.99 -13.08
N ALA A 171 -8.87 -16.63 -11.90
CA ALA A 171 -7.87 -16.31 -10.87
C ALA A 171 -6.42 -16.26 -11.38
N GLY A 172 -6.12 -16.91 -12.51
CA GLY A 172 -4.82 -16.88 -13.18
C GLY A 172 -4.49 -15.57 -13.92
N GLU A 173 -5.45 -14.68 -14.15
CA GLU A 173 -5.22 -13.40 -14.84
C GLU A 173 -4.72 -12.28 -13.89
N HIS A 174 -4.84 -12.47 -12.58
CA HIS A 174 -4.57 -11.43 -11.60
C HIS A 174 -3.34 -11.68 -10.70
N PHE A 175 -2.85 -12.92 -10.64
CA PHE A 175 -1.78 -13.29 -9.72
C PHE A 175 -0.82 -14.31 -10.31
N THR A 176 0.48 -13.99 -10.24
CA THR A 176 1.55 -14.95 -10.48
C THR A 176 2.03 -15.48 -9.12
N PRO A 177 1.99 -16.79 -8.85
CA PRO A 177 2.48 -17.37 -7.60
C PRO A 177 3.90 -16.93 -7.26
N ARG A 178 4.17 -16.67 -5.98
CA ARG A 178 5.43 -16.04 -5.54
C ARG A 178 6.66 -16.88 -5.87
N GLU A 179 6.51 -18.20 -5.88
CA GLU A 179 7.55 -19.15 -6.29
C GLU A 179 7.88 -19.03 -7.78
N VAL A 180 6.87 -18.82 -8.62
CA VAL A 180 7.02 -18.59 -10.06
C VAL A 180 7.70 -17.24 -10.30
N VAL A 181 7.25 -16.20 -9.59
CA VAL A 181 7.90 -14.88 -9.64
C VAL A 181 9.36 -14.97 -9.23
N ARG A 182 9.67 -15.65 -8.11
CA ARG A 182 11.04 -15.84 -7.63
C ARG A 182 11.90 -16.58 -8.64
N LEU A 183 11.35 -17.59 -9.32
CA LEU A 183 12.05 -18.29 -10.40
C LEU A 183 12.37 -17.35 -11.57
N ILE A 184 11.39 -16.59 -12.05
CA ILE A 184 11.56 -15.63 -13.17
C ILE A 184 12.62 -14.58 -12.80
N VAL A 185 12.50 -13.97 -11.62
CA VAL A 185 13.46 -12.98 -11.11
C VAL A 185 14.86 -13.58 -10.96
N SER A 186 14.96 -14.80 -10.41
CA SER A 186 16.25 -15.47 -10.28
C SER A 186 16.88 -15.64 -11.65
N LEU A 187 16.15 -16.20 -12.62
CA LEU A 187 16.64 -16.38 -14.00
C LEU A 187 17.08 -15.05 -14.63
N LEU A 188 16.28 -14.00 -14.47
CA LEU A 188 16.59 -12.65 -14.99
C LEU A 188 17.93 -12.13 -14.47
N PHE A 189 18.26 -12.38 -13.20
CA PHE A 189 19.49 -11.94 -12.57
C PHE A 189 20.60 -13.01 -12.56
N THR A 190 20.37 -14.19 -13.15
CA THR A 190 21.39 -15.24 -13.29
C THR A 190 22.31 -14.99 -14.48
N GLU A 191 22.01 -14.04 -15.37
CA GLU A 191 22.86 -13.74 -16.53
C GLU A 191 24.25 -13.21 -16.15
N HIS A 192 25.23 -13.68 -16.92
CA HIS A 192 26.65 -13.73 -16.58
C HIS A 192 27.27 -12.35 -16.28
N PRO A 193 27.91 -12.18 -15.11
CA PRO A 193 28.77 -11.03 -14.81
C PRO A 193 29.89 -10.78 -15.83
N ASP A 194 30.21 -11.77 -16.67
CA ASP A 194 31.36 -11.79 -17.57
C ASP A 194 31.05 -11.33 -19.01
N ASP A 195 29.78 -11.37 -19.46
CA ASP A 195 29.43 -11.05 -20.86
C ASP A 195 29.10 -9.55 -21.08
N GLU A 196 28.56 -8.86 -20.07
CA GLU A 196 28.29 -7.42 -20.11
C GLU A 196 28.53 -6.73 -18.75
N PRO A 197 29.76 -6.24 -18.48
CA PRO A 197 30.09 -5.53 -17.23
C PRO A 197 29.18 -4.32 -16.96
N ALA A 198 28.62 -3.72 -18.01
CA ALA A 198 27.70 -2.59 -17.93
C ALA A 198 26.34 -2.96 -17.33
N ARG A 199 25.94 -4.24 -17.34
CA ARG A 199 24.71 -4.75 -16.75
C ARG A 199 24.91 -5.42 -15.39
N SER A 200 26.14 -5.82 -15.08
CA SER A 200 26.48 -6.49 -13.82
C SER A 200 25.97 -5.74 -12.58
N LEU A 201 25.37 -6.50 -11.66
CA LEU A 201 24.98 -6.06 -10.31
C LEU A 201 26.09 -6.24 -9.28
N THR A 202 27.22 -6.88 -9.64
CA THR A 202 28.36 -7.09 -8.73
C THR A 202 29.23 -5.85 -8.58
N VAL A 203 29.05 -4.84 -9.45
CA VAL A 203 29.73 -3.55 -9.35
C VAL A 203 29.16 -2.77 -8.16
N PRO A 204 29.98 -2.37 -7.17
CA PRO A 204 29.50 -1.59 -6.04
C PRO A 204 28.83 -0.28 -6.50
N GLY A 205 27.63 0.00 -5.98
CA GLY A 205 26.84 1.17 -6.37
C GLY A 205 26.09 1.03 -7.69
N ALA A 206 25.99 -0.18 -8.26
CA ALA A 206 25.22 -0.40 -9.48
C ALA A 206 23.74 -0.04 -9.28
N VAL A 207 23.23 0.87 -10.11
CA VAL A 207 21.80 1.17 -10.22
C VAL A 207 21.28 0.59 -11.54
N ARG A 208 20.18 -0.18 -11.49
CA ARG A 208 19.53 -0.74 -12.68
C ARG A 208 18.04 -0.46 -12.68
N THR A 209 17.47 -0.30 -13.86
CA THR A 209 16.03 -0.14 -14.02
C THR A 209 15.40 -1.47 -14.35
N VAL A 210 14.32 -1.83 -13.66
CA VAL A 210 13.46 -2.98 -13.99
C VAL A 210 12.10 -2.44 -14.39
N TYR A 211 11.57 -2.95 -15.52
CA TYR A 211 10.28 -2.55 -16.05
C TYR A 211 9.33 -3.74 -16.18
N ASP A 212 8.12 -3.59 -15.65
CA ASP A 212 7.01 -4.53 -15.85
C ASP A 212 5.85 -3.81 -16.56
N PRO A 213 5.55 -4.14 -17.83
CA PRO A 213 4.49 -3.47 -18.60
C PRO A 213 3.06 -3.89 -18.20
N ALA A 214 2.91 -4.93 -17.38
CA ALA A 214 1.63 -5.44 -16.89
C ALA A 214 1.80 -5.86 -15.42
N ALA A 215 2.19 -4.89 -14.60
CA ALA A 215 2.70 -5.11 -13.25
C ALA A 215 1.66 -5.75 -12.30
N GLY A 216 0.38 -5.71 -12.64
CA GLY A 216 -0.69 -6.19 -11.77
C GLY A 216 -0.60 -5.47 -10.43
N THR A 217 -0.43 -6.26 -9.37
CA THR A 217 -0.31 -5.77 -7.99
C THR A 217 1.14 -5.49 -7.57
N GLY A 218 2.08 -5.50 -8.52
CA GLY A 218 3.50 -5.15 -8.30
C GLY A 218 4.37 -6.29 -7.80
N GLY A 219 3.86 -7.53 -7.75
CA GLY A 219 4.55 -8.69 -7.17
C GLY A 219 5.91 -8.97 -7.82
N MET A 220 6.01 -8.89 -9.15
CA MET A 220 7.26 -9.10 -9.89
C MET A 220 8.32 -8.06 -9.50
N LEU A 221 7.94 -6.78 -9.49
CA LEU A 221 8.83 -5.67 -9.16
C LEU A 221 9.29 -5.72 -7.70
N SER A 222 8.39 -6.06 -6.77
CA SER A 222 8.75 -6.24 -5.36
C SER A 222 9.76 -7.37 -5.18
N VAL A 223 9.52 -8.54 -5.79
CA VAL A 223 10.41 -9.69 -5.63
C VAL A 223 11.77 -9.43 -6.30
N ALA A 224 11.80 -8.67 -7.40
CA ALA A 224 13.05 -8.23 -8.01
C ALA A 224 13.88 -7.36 -7.06
N ASP A 225 13.27 -6.38 -6.39
CA ASP A 225 13.96 -5.52 -5.41
C ASP A 225 14.45 -6.33 -4.18
N ASP A 226 13.61 -7.22 -3.66
CA ASP A 226 13.97 -8.11 -2.54
C ASP A 226 15.18 -9.01 -2.93
N TYR A 227 15.14 -9.61 -4.13
CA TYR A 227 16.21 -10.46 -4.64
C TYR A 227 17.54 -9.70 -4.74
N VAL A 228 17.53 -8.48 -5.31
CA VAL A 228 18.74 -7.66 -5.46
C VAL A 228 19.28 -7.22 -4.11
N ARG A 229 18.42 -6.82 -3.15
CA ARG A 229 18.86 -6.47 -1.79
C ARG A 229 19.49 -7.66 -1.06
N GLU A 230 18.98 -8.87 -1.26
CA GLU A 230 19.49 -10.11 -0.64
C GLU A 230 20.83 -10.54 -1.23
N HIS A 231 20.98 -10.52 -2.56
CA HIS A 231 22.15 -11.10 -3.25
C HIS A 231 23.22 -10.06 -3.64
N PHE A 232 22.83 -8.80 -3.80
CA PHE A 232 23.69 -7.70 -4.25
C PHE A 232 23.46 -6.45 -3.37
N PRO A 233 23.83 -6.48 -2.08
CA PRO A 233 23.49 -5.43 -1.12
C PRO A 233 24.12 -4.04 -1.43
N ALA A 234 25.10 -3.99 -2.32
CA ALA A 234 25.70 -2.75 -2.81
C ALA A 234 25.03 -2.21 -4.10
N ALA A 235 24.04 -2.92 -4.64
CA ALA A 235 23.27 -2.52 -5.82
C ALA A 235 21.84 -2.11 -5.43
N SER A 236 21.18 -1.36 -6.31
CA SER A 236 19.80 -0.92 -6.11
C SER A 236 19.02 -0.92 -7.41
N LEU A 237 17.70 -1.11 -7.32
CA LEU A 237 16.82 -1.03 -8.47
C LEU A 237 16.01 0.26 -8.50
N THR A 238 15.80 0.79 -9.70
CA THR A 238 14.70 1.70 -10.02
C THR A 238 13.57 0.88 -10.64
N LEU A 239 12.41 0.87 -9.99
CA LEU A 239 11.28 0.06 -10.43
C LEU A 239 10.34 0.91 -11.28
N MET A 240 9.91 0.37 -12.42
CA MET A 240 8.93 0.99 -13.29
C MET A 240 7.84 -0.04 -13.60
N GLY A 241 6.59 0.35 -13.46
CA GLY A 241 5.45 -0.53 -13.69
C GLY A 241 4.35 0.18 -14.46
N GLN A 242 3.64 -0.56 -15.31
CA GLN A 242 2.40 -0.13 -15.93
C GLN A 242 1.30 -1.13 -15.58
N GLU A 243 0.12 -0.61 -15.23
CA GLU A 243 -1.07 -1.41 -14.96
C GLU A 243 -2.32 -0.65 -15.44
N LEU A 244 -3.23 -1.36 -16.10
CA LEU A 244 -4.45 -0.79 -16.67
C LEU A 244 -5.57 -0.72 -15.62
N ASN A 245 -5.69 -1.75 -14.80
CA ASN A 245 -6.70 -1.85 -13.76
C ASN A 245 -6.36 -0.91 -12.60
N ALA A 246 -7.27 0.02 -12.29
CA ALA A 246 -7.04 1.04 -11.28
C ALA A 246 -6.82 0.46 -9.86
N GLU A 247 -7.51 -0.62 -9.51
CA GLU A 247 -7.36 -1.25 -8.20
C GLU A 247 -6.01 -1.96 -8.09
N SER A 248 -5.62 -2.76 -9.07
CA SER A 248 -4.30 -3.40 -9.14
C SER A 248 -3.17 -2.37 -9.07
N PHE A 249 -3.30 -1.28 -9.82
CA PHE A 249 -2.37 -0.14 -9.77
C PHE A 249 -2.26 0.45 -8.37
N ALA A 250 -3.40 0.71 -7.70
CA ALA A 250 -3.43 1.30 -6.37
C ALA A 250 -2.75 0.41 -5.34
N ILE A 251 -2.92 -0.92 -5.46
CA ILE A 251 -2.24 -1.93 -4.63
C ILE A 251 -0.73 -1.87 -4.86
N ALA A 252 -0.30 -1.96 -6.11
CA ALA A 252 1.12 -1.93 -6.48
C ALA A 252 1.80 -0.67 -5.94
N LYS A 253 1.18 0.49 -6.19
CA LYS A 253 1.71 1.79 -5.73
C LYS A 253 1.73 1.88 -4.20
N ALA A 254 0.71 1.39 -3.50
CA ALA A 254 0.69 1.36 -2.04
C ALA A 254 1.84 0.53 -1.46
N ASP A 255 2.06 -0.67 -1.98
CA ASP A 255 3.16 -1.54 -1.53
C ASP A 255 4.53 -0.88 -1.74
N MET A 256 4.75 -0.28 -2.91
CA MET A 256 5.99 0.43 -3.23
C MET A 256 6.21 1.65 -2.32
N VAL A 257 5.18 2.47 -2.08
CA VAL A 257 5.25 3.62 -1.16
C VAL A 257 5.56 3.17 0.26
N ILE A 258 4.91 2.10 0.75
CA ILE A 258 5.14 1.54 2.10
C ILE A 258 6.57 1.00 2.26
N LYS A 259 7.15 0.46 1.19
CA LYS A 259 8.54 -0.02 1.15
C LYS A 259 9.58 1.09 0.95
N GLY A 260 9.14 2.34 0.83
CA GLY A 260 10.01 3.50 0.62
C GLY A 260 10.61 3.58 -0.79
N GLN A 261 10.01 2.90 -1.76
CA GLN A 261 10.43 2.96 -3.16
C GLN A 261 9.89 4.25 -3.81
N THR A 262 10.61 4.77 -4.80
CA THR A 262 10.20 5.98 -5.53
C THR A 262 9.21 5.61 -6.64
N VAL A 263 7.96 6.10 -6.54
CA VAL A 263 6.83 5.80 -7.43
C VAL A 263 5.86 6.98 -7.60
#